data_AF-A0A449B073-F1
#
_entry.id   AF-A0A449B073-F1
#
_cell.length_a   1.000
_cell.length_b   1.000
_cell.length_c   1.000
_cell.angle_alpha   90.00
_cell.angle_beta   90.00
_cell.angle_gamma   90.00
#
_symmetry.space_group_name_H-M   'P 1'
#
loop_
_entity.id
_entity.type
_entity.pdbx_description
1 polymer ?
#
loop_
_entity_poly.entity_id
_entity_poly.type
_entity_poly.pdbx_seq_one_letter_code
_entity_poly.pdbx_strand_id
1 'polypeptide(L)'
;MYNINMSNYILYKRKNPKGIYIALGISKGYGKGIGNLVGLGYWEEIKEKYSLQNIDDLKPIARLVPVGEDKIEVKTKFFQLLNPTSVETNVKNMGIKLGQKKLTIYQIG
;
A
#
# COMPACT_ATOMS: atom_id res chain seq x y z
N MET A 1 2.70 -29.90 8.66
CA MET A 1 2.71 -29.09 7.43
C MET A 1 1.66 -28.01 7.56
N TYR A 2 2.04 -26.78 7.94
CA TYR A 2 1.08 -25.67 7.97
C TYR A 2 0.93 -25.15 6.56
N ASN A 3 -0.21 -25.48 5.94
CA ASN A 3 -0.62 -24.88 4.68
C ASN A 3 -1.08 -23.45 4.97
N ILE A 4 -0.12 -22.53 5.16
CA ILE A 4 -0.41 -21.10 5.24
C ILE A 4 -0.78 -20.70 3.82
N ASN A 5 -2.06 -20.81 3.48
CA ASN A 5 -2.61 -20.02 2.41
C ASN A 5 -2.47 -18.56 2.86
N MET A 6 -1.27 -17.96 2.66
CA MET A 6 -0.93 -16.59 3.04
C MET A 6 -1.88 -15.66 2.28
N SER A 7 -3.03 -15.45 2.89
CA SER A 7 -4.15 -14.77 2.27
C SER A 7 -3.89 -13.28 2.38
N ASN A 8 -3.00 -12.75 1.55
CA ASN A 8 -2.65 -11.34 1.58
C ASN A 8 -3.87 -10.48 1.21
N TYR A 9 -3.91 -9.27 1.74
CA TYR A 9 -4.85 -8.28 1.25
C TYR A 9 -4.58 -7.97 -0.22
N ILE A 10 -5.67 -7.87 -0.98
CA ILE A 10 -5.69 -7.39 -2.36
C ILE A 10 -6.36 -6.02 -2.41
N LEU A 11 -5.91 -5.18 -3.34
CA LEU A 11 -6.56 -3.91 -3.62
C LEU A 11 -7.87 -4.15 -4.37
N TYR A 12 -8.98 -3.77 -3.75
CA TYR A 12 -10.31 -3.76 -4.34
C TYR A 12 -10.68 -2.34 -4.77
N LYS A 13 -11.27 -2.23 -5.97
CA LYS A 13 -11.68 -0.97 -6.58
C LYS A 13 -13.17 -1.05 -6.89
N ARG A 14 -13.94 -0.06 -6.44
CA ARG A 14 -15.36 0.06 -6.77
C ARG A 14 -15.61 1.41 -7.42
N LYS A 15 -15.99 1.40 -8.71
CA LYS A 15 -16.44 2.61 -9.40
C LYS A 15 -17.88 2.91 -8.98
N ASN A 16 -18.14 4.15 -8.58
CA ASN A 16 -19.47 4.67 -8.29
C ASN A 16 -19.60 6.11 -8.86
N PRO A 17 -20.78 6.74 -8.83
CA PRO A 17 -20.96 8.09 -9.37
C PRO A 17 -20.08 9.17 -8.72
N LYS A 18 -19.64 8.95 -7.47
CA LYS A 18 -18.75 9.87 -6.75
C LYS A 18 -17.26 9.68 -7.10
N GLY A 19 -16.90 8.58 -7.77
CA GLY A 19 -15.52 8.28 -8.18
C GLY A 19 -15.14 6.82 -7.94
N ILE A 20 -13.85 6.56 -7.75
CA ILE A 20 -13.34 5.23 -7.46
C ILE A 20 -13.14 5.12 -5.95
N TYR A 21 -13.88 4.24 -5.30
CA TYR A 21 -13.66 3.90 -3.90
C TYR A 21 -12.70 2.71 -3.80
N ILE A 22 -11.70 2.82 -2.93
CA ILE A 22 -10.70 1.77 -2.72
C ILE A 22 -10.86 1.09 -1.36
N ALA A 23 -10.63 -0.22 -1.35
CA ALA A 23 -10.66 -1.05 -0.16
C ALA A 23 -9.57 -2.12 -0.22
N LEU A 24 -9.21 -2.66 0.94
CA LEU A 24 -8.46 -3.91 1.05
C LEU A 24 -9.45 -5.04 1.27
N GLY A 25 -9.21 -6.20 0.66
CA GLY A 25 -9.99 -7.39 0.91
C GLY A 25 -9.15 -8.66 0.83
N ILE A 26 -9.63 -9.73 1.43
CA ILE A 26 -9.01 -11.05 1.37
C ILE A 26 -9.85 -11.93 0.45
N SER A 27 -9.24 -12.49 -0.59
CA SER A 27 -9.93 -13.44 -1.45
C SER A 27 -10.31 -14.70 -0.66
N LYS A 28 -11.59 -15.12 -0.70
CA LYS A 28 -12.04 -16.40 -0.12
C LYS A 28 -11.83 -17.59 -1.06
N GLY A 29 -11.21 -17.38 -2.22
CA GLY A 29 -11.07 -18.36 -3.29
C GLY A 29 -12.07 -18.15 -4.44
N TYR A 30 -11.87 -18.89 -5.52
CA TYR A 30 -12.66 -18.77 -6.75
C TYR A 30 -14.15 -18.97 -6.49
N GLY A 31 -14.99 -18.05 -6.97
CA GLY A 31 -16.45 -18.09 -6.80
C GLY A 31 -16.96 -17.81 -5.38
N LYS A 32 -16.08 -17.61 -4.38
CA LYS A 32 -16.46 -17.45 -2.96
C LYS A 32 -16.48 -16.00 -2.46
N GLY A 33 -16.18 -15.05 -3.35
CA GLY A 33 -16.18 -13.62 -3.05
C GLY A 33 -15.01 -13.14 -2.20
N ILE A 34 -15.16 -11.94 -1.64
CA ILE A 34 -14.13 -11.25 -0.85
C ILE A 34 -14.56 -11.21 0.62
N GLY A 35 -13.67 -11.65 1.50
CA GLY A 35 -13.78 -11.55 2.95
C GLY A 35 -13.02 -10.36 3.50
N ASN A 36 -13.38 -9.97 4.72
CA ASN A 36 -12.69 -8.94 5.51
C ASN A 36 -12.38 -7.65 4.72
N LEU A 37 -13.43 -7.05 4.15
CA LEU A 37 -13.30 -5.77 3.44
C LEU A 37 -13.02 -4.62 4.42
N VAL A 38 -11.94 -3.90 4.16
CA VAL A 38 -11.50 -2.72 4.89
C VAL A 38 -11.50 -1.52 3.95
N GLY A 39 -12.41 -0.56 4.18
CA GLY A 39 -12.54 0.63 3.35
C GLY A 39 -11.42 1.64 3.60
N LEU A 40 -10.71 2.03 2.53
CA LEU A 40 -9.61 2.98 2.60
C LEU A 40 -10.11 4.42 2.37
N GLY A 41 -10.94 4.64 1.34
CA GLY A 41 -11.46 5.96 0.98
C GLY A 41 -11.65 6.12 -0.53
N TYR A 42 -11.92 7.34 -0.98
CA TYR A 42 -11.94 7.65 -2.41
C TYR A 42 -10.53 7.83 -2.96
N TRP A 43 -10.32 7.32 -4.17
CA TRP A 43 -9.03 7.37 -4.85
C TRP A 43 -8.53 8.80 -5.04
N GLU A 44 -9.37 9.73 -5.49
CA GLU A 44 -8.92 11.11 -5.74
C GLU A 44 -8.40 11.79 -4.46
N GLU A 45 -9.08 11.59 -3.31
CA GLU A 45 -8.63 12.13 -2.02
C GLU A 45 -7.28 11.53 -1.58
N ILE A 46 -7.11 10.22 -1.76
CA ILE A 46 -5.86 9.52 -1.39
C ILE A 46 -4.74 9.89 -2.36
N LYS A 47 -5.06 10.01 -3.65
CA LYS A 47 -4.15 10.44 -4.70
C LYS A 47 -3.60 11.83 -4.42
N GLU A 48 -4.46 12.78 -4.08
CA GLU A 48 -4.09 14.14 -3.71
C GLU A 48 -3.24 14.15 -2.43
N LYS A 49 -3.74 13.53 -1.36
CA LYS A 49 -3.08 13.55 -0.04
C LYS A 49 -1.69 12.92 -0.04
N TYR A 50 -1.48 11.87 -0.84
CA TYR A 50 -0.21 11.12 -0.90
C TYR A 50 0.56 11.37 -2.20
N SER A 51 0.16 12.36 -3.01
CA SER A 51 0.82 12.72 -4.28
C SER A 51 1.04 11.52 -5.22
N LEU A 52 0.04 10.65 -5.34
CA LEU A 52 0.12 9.44 -6.16
C LEU A 52 -0.26 9.73 -7.61
N GLN A 53 0.29 8.95 -8.54
CA GLN A 53 -0.06 9.05 -9.96
C GLN A 53 -0.94 7.88 -10.41
N ASN A 54 -0.69 6.67 -9.92
CA ASN A 54 -1.40 5.48 -10.34
C ASN A 54 -1.95 4.68 -9.14
N ILE A 55 -3.23 4.30 -9.24
CA ILE A 55 -3.91 3.46 -8.25
C ILE A 55 -3.26 2.07 -8.10
N ASP A 56 -2.57 1.59 -9.13
CA ASP A 56 -1.89 0.29 -9.09
C ASP A 56 -0.63 0.29 -8.22
N ASP A 57 -0.07 1.45 -7.90
CA ASP A 57 1.06 1.60 -6.98
C ASP A 57 0.68 1.17 -5.55
N LEU A 58 -0.63 1.10 -5.26
CA LEU A 58 -1.15 0.62 -3.97
C LEU A 58 -1.20 -0.91 -3.86
N LYS A 59 -1.13 -1.65 -4.98
CA LYS A 59 -1.14 -3.13 -4.98
C LYS A 59 0.02 -3.75 -4.18
N PRO A 60 1.29 -3.35 -4.36
CA PRO A 60 2.38 -3.88 -3.56
C PRO A 60 2.21 -3.56 -2.06
N ILE A 61 1.73 -2.37 -1.73
CA ILE A 61 1.50 -1.94 -0.34
C ILE A 61 0.43 -2.81 0.33
N ALA A 62 -0.68 -3.08 -0.37
CA ALA A 62 -1.74 -3.97 0.12
C ALA A 62 -1.20 -5.35 0.52
N ARG A 63 -0.23 -5.89 -0.25
CA ARG A 63 0.39 -7.21 0.03
C ARG A 63 1.30 -7.22 1.26
N LEU A 64 1.78 -6.05 1.70
CA LEU A 64 2.64 -5.91 2.88
C LEU A 64 1.84 -5.73 4.17
N VAL A 65 0.53 -5.48 4.08
CA VAL A 65 -0.32 -5.33 5.27
C VAL A 65 -0.54 -6.70 5.90
N PRO A 66 -0.22 -6.88 7.19
CA PRO A 66 -0.48 -8.13 7.90
C PRO A 66 -1.98 -8.41 7.91
N VAL A 67 -2.32 -9.69 7.75
CA VAL A 67 -3.70 -10.16 7.83
C VAL A 67 -4.14 -10.09 9.29
N GLY A 68 -5.18 -9.29 9.56
CA GLY A 68 -5.74 -9.11 10.90
C GLY A 68 -7.25 -8.96 10.87
N GLU A 69 -7.91 -9.26 11.99
CA GLU A 69 -9.37 -9.08 12.11
C GLU A 69 -9.74 -7.62 12.36
N ASP A 70 -8.87 -6.86 13.03
CA ASP A 70 -9.12 -5.46 13.34
C ASP A 70 -8.94 -4.57 12.11
N LYS A 71 -10.05 -4.00 11.64
CA LYS A 71 -10.07 -3.18 10.43
C LYS A 71 -9.36 -1.84 10.61
N ILE A 72 -9.30 -1.32 11.83
CA ILE A 72 -8.67 -0.04 12.14
C ILE A 72 -7.15 -0.19 12.07
N GLU A 73 -6.62 -1.27 12.64
CA GLU A 73 -5.21 -1.63 12.60
C GLU A 73 -4.75 -1.87 11.16
N VAL A 74 -5.50 -2.66 10.40
CA VAL A 74 -5.22 -2.94 8.98
C VAL A 74 -5.17 -1.64 8.17
N LYS A 75 -6.16 -0.75 8.35
CA LYS A 75 -6.20 0.56 7.68
C LYS A 75 -5.03 1.44 8.09
N THR A 76 -4.72 1.49 9.39
CA THR A 76 -3.62 2.29 9.94
C THR A 76 -2.29 1.82 9.37
N LYS A 77 -2.04 0.50 9.37
CA LYS A 77 -0.80 -0.08 8.85
C LYS A 77 -0.63 0.17 7.36
N PHE A 78 -1.71 0.09 6.58
CA PHE A 78 -1.68 0.43 5.16
C PHE A 78 -1.19 1.86 4.92
N PHE A 79 -1.77 2.84 5.62
CA PHE A 79 -1.37 4.24 5.44
C PHE A 79 0.01 4.56 6.02
N GLN A 80 0.47 3.84 7.06
CA GLN A 80 1.85 3.91 7.50
C GLN A 80 2.83 3.44 6.42
N LEU A 81 2.52 2.32 5.74
CA LEU A 81 3.35 1.79 4.66
C LEU A 81 3.29 2.65 3.39
N LEU A 82 2.14 3.29 3.13
CA LEU A 82 1.97 4.25 2.03
C LEU A 82 2.73 5.56 2.26
N ASN A 83 3.05 5.87 3.51
CA ASN A 83 3.86 7.03 3.86
C ASN A 83 5.29 6.61 4.23
N PRO A 84 6.11 6.08 3.29
CA PRO A 84 7.43 5.60 3.66
C PRO A 84 8.35 6.72 4.16
N THR A 85 8.08 8.01 3.88
CA THR A 85 8.90 9.14 4.35
C THR A 85 8.24 10.51 4.06
N SER A 86 7.46 11.06 5.00
CA SER A 86 7.34 12.52 5.18
C SER A 86 8.38 13.03 6.20
N VAL A 87 9.51 12.35 6.33
CA VAL A 87 10.73 12.98 6.83
C VAL A 87 11.41 13.57 5.60
N GLU A 88 11.60 14.88 5.61
CA GLU A 88 12.13 15.69 4.53
C GLU A 88 13.25 14.99 3.75
N THR A 89 13.01 14.70 2.48
CA THR A 89 14.06 14.83 1.50
C THR A 89 13.60 15.82 0.46
N ASN A 90 13.86 17.08 0.79
CA ASN A 90 14.17 18.11 -0.19
C ASN A 90 15.47 17.72 -0.92
N VAL A 91 15.47 16.56 -1.59
CA VAL A 91 16.57 16.13 -2.45
C VAL A 91 16.08 16.38 -3.85
N LYS A 92 16.43 17.57 -4.35
CA LYS A 92 16.45 17.86 -5.77
C LYS A 92 17.00 16.65 -6.52
N ASN A 93 16.17 16.10 -7.39
CA ASN A 93 16.49 15.31 -8.57
C ASN A 93 18.01 15.19 -8.84
N MET A 94 18.65 14.15 -8.31
CA MET A 94 19.91 13.65 -8.86
C MET A 94 19.77 12.15 -9.03
N GLY A 95 19.76 11.74 -10.31
CA GLY A 95 19.35 10.42 -10.74
C GLY A 95 20.06 9.29 -10.01
N ILE A 96 19.28 8.35 -9.48
CA ILE A 96 19.81 7.11 -8.94
C ILE A 96 19.39 5.98 -9.88
N LYS A 97 20.36 5.58 -10.71
CA LYS A 97 20.35 4.35 -11.48
C LYS A 97 20.54 3.19 -10.50
N LEU A 98 19.59 2.25 -10.47
CA LEU A 98 19.64 1.03 -9.67
C LEU A 98 20.95 0.26 -9.93
N GLY A 99 21.72 0.00 -8.87
CA GLY A 99 22.90 -0.84 -8.93
C GLY A 99 23.33 -1.25 -7.52
N GLN A 100 23.16 -2.53 -7.20
CA GLN A 100 23.57 -3.16 -5.97
C GLN A 100 25.04 -2.86 -5.62
N LYS A 101 25.34 -2.18 -4.52
CA LYS A 101 26.51 -2.45 -3.66
C LYS A 101 26.54 -1.56 -2.42
N LYS A 102 26.95 -2.19 -1.31
CA LYS A 102 27.26 -1.67 0.03
C LYS A 102 27.44 -0.15 0.13
N LEU A 103 26.66 0.46 1.02
CA LEU A 103 26.86 1.82 1.49
C LEU A 103 28.08 1.85 2.43
N THR A 104 29.21 2.41 1.99
CA THR A 104 30.28 2.87 2.89
C THR A 104 30.08 4.36 3.10
N ILE A 105 29.82 4.75 4.34
CA ILE A 105 29.61 6.15 4.72
C ILE A 105 30.99 6.76 5.02
N TYR A 106 31.35 7.83 4.31
CA TYR A 106 32.46 8.71 4.70
C TYR A 106 31.86 9.99 5.30
N GLN A 107 32.18 10.28 6.56
CA GLN A 107 31.97 11.59 7.15
C GLN A 107 33.13 12.50 6.72
N ILE A 108 32.79 13.68 6.20
CA ILE A 108 33.73 14.81 6.11
C ILE A 108 33.00 16.03 6.66
N GLY A 109 33.59 16.65 7.67
CA GLY A 109 33.12 17.87 8.33
C GLY A 109 33.20 17.75 9.83
#